data_AF-A0A259NKI7-F1
#
_entry.id   AF-A0A259NKI7-F1
#
_cell.length_a   1.000
_cell.length_b   1.000
_cell.length_c   1.000
_cell.angle_alpha   90.00
_cell.angle_beta   90.00
_cell.angle_gamma   90.00
#
_symmetry.space_group_name_H-M   'P 1'
#
loop_
_entity.id
_entity.type
_entity.pdbx_description
1 polymer ?
#
loop_
_entity_poly.entity_id
_entity_poly.type
_entity_poly.pdbx_seq_one_letter_code
_entity_poly.pdbx_strand_id
1 'polypeptide(L)' 'KGKSDGSFSITVDLPVNEKFQFRYLINGATWINDDQADEYTPSPFGNESNSVVRT' A
#
# COMPACT_ATOMS: atom_id res chain seq x y z
N LYS A 1 -13.91 18.63 16.14
CA LYS A 1 -12.67 19.14 15.51
C LYS A 1 -12.12 18.00 14.66
N GLY A 2 -12.37 18.01 13.35
CA GLY A 2 -12.02 16.92 12.44
C GLY A 2 -10.51 16.80 12.30
N LYS A 3 -10.01 15.57 12.16
CA LYS A 3 -8.59 15.23 12.01
C LYS A 3 -7.95 16.15 10.97
N SER A 4 -7.05 17.02 11.40
CA SER A 4 -6.33 17.99 10.56
C SER A 4 -4.83 17.73 10.63
N ASP A 5 -4.43 16.45 10.64
CA ASP A 5 -3.02 16.05 10.55
C ASP A 5 -2.57 15.84 9.09
N GLY A 6 -3.49 15.95 8.12
CA GLY A 6 -3.18 15.75 6.70
C GLY A 6 -3.01 14.28 6.31
N SER A 7 -3.44 13.34 7.17
CA SER A 7 -3.40 11.92 6.87
C SER A 7 -4.48 11.51 5.86
N PHE A 8 -4.13 10.59 4.97
CA PHE A 8 -5.06 9.91 4.07
C PHE A 8 -5.36 8.52 4.62
N SER A 9 -6.61 8.06 4.51
CA SER A 9 -7.01 6.74 4.95
C SER A 9 -8.11 6.18 4.06
N ILE A 10 -8.05 4.89 3.79
CA ILE A 10 -9.08 4.11 3.10
C ILE A 10 -9.19 2.74 3.79
N THR A 11 -10.39 2.18 3.81
CA THR A 11 -10.65 0.81 4.29
C THR A 11 -11.14 -0.01 3.12
N VAL A 12 -10.58 -1.21 2.95
CA VAL A 12 -10.91 -2.14 1.87
C VAL A 12 -11.13 -3.51 2.50
N ASP A 13 -12.24 -4.16 2.15
CA ASP A 13 -12.50 -5.54 2.54
C ASP A 13 -11.71 -6.50 1.64
N LEU A 14 -10.95 -7.40 2.25
CA LEU A 14 -10.12 -8.39 1.55
C LEU A 14 -10.53 -9.82 2.00
N PRO A 15 -10.49 -10.81 1.08
CA PRO A 15 -10.56 -12.22 1.45
C PRO A 15 -9.52 -12.58 2.52
N VAL A 16 -9.83 -13.56 3.38
CA VAL A 16 -8.92 -14.02 4.44
C VAL A 16 -7.94 -15.09 3.96
N ASN A 17 -6.81 -15.22 4.65
CA ASN A 17 -5.73 -16.17 4.34
C ASN A 17 -5.08 -15.96 2.95
N GLU A 18 -5.10 -14.74 2.45
CA GLU A 18 -4.55 -14.36 1.15
C GLU A 18 -3.49 -13.25 1.26
N LYS A 19 -2.70 -13.07 0.19
CA LYS A 19 -1.68 -12.02 0.07
C LYS A 19 -2.08 -11.02 -1.01
N PHE A 20 -2.04 -9.74 -0.68
CA PHE A 20 -2.39 -8.67 -1.61
C PHE A 20 -1.22 -7.70 -1.77
N GLN A 21 -0.87 -7.39 -3.01
CA GLN A 21 0.16 -6.41 -3.34
C GLN A 21 -0.48 -5.03 -3.54
N PHE A 22 0.13 -3.97 -2.99
CA PHE A 22 -0.36 -2.60 -3.12
C PHE A 22 0.77 -1.57 -3.07
N ARG A 23 0.48 -0.36 -3.54
CA ARG A 23 1.30 0.86 -3.41
C ARG A 23 0.38 2.07 -3.34
N TYR A 24 0.86 3.17 -2.77
CA TYR A 24 0.16 4.46 -2.81
C TYR A 24 0.71 5.32 -3.94
N LEU A 25 -0.18 5.89 -4.76
CA LEU A 25 0.19 6.86 -5.79
C LEU A 25 -0.04 8.29 -5.28
N ILE A 26 1.06 8.96 -4.92
CA ILE A 26 1.05 10.32 -4.41
C ILE A 26 1.06 11.31 -5.58
N ASN A 27 0.11 12.25 -5.57
CA ASN A 27 -0.03 13.32 -6.56
C ASN A 27 -0.04 12.83 -8.02
N GLY A 28 -0.44 11.58 -8.27
CA GLY A 28 -0.49 11.00 -9.61
C GLY A 28 0.86 10.69 -10.25
N ALA A 29 1.97 10.84 -9.53
CA ALA A 29 3.31 10.73 -10.11
C ALA A 29 4.27 9.84 -9.31
N THR A 30 4.12 9.77 -8.00
CA THR A 30 5.09 9.09 -7.13
C THR A 30 4.46 7.87 -6.48
N TRP A 31 4.97 6.69 -6.80
CA TRP A 31 4.55 5.46 -6.14
C TRP A 31 5.39 5.20 -4.89
N ILE A 32 4.75 5.03 -3.74
CA ILE A 32 5.42 4.71 -2.48
C ILE A 32 4.88 3.40 -1.90
N ASN A 33 5.74 2.71 -1.17
CA ASN A 33 5.37 1.56 -0.36
C ASN A 33 4.96 2.01 1.05
N ASP A 34 4.28 1.13 1.77
CA ASP A 34 3.99 1.29 3.18
C ASP A 34 5.15 0.74 4.02
N ASP A 35 5.76 1.59 4.86
CA ASP A 35 6.86 1.20 5.76
C ASP A 35 6.45 0.16 6.82
N GLN A 36 5.15 -0.05 7.02
CA GLN A 36 4.58 -1.04 7.93
C GLN A 36 3.94 -2.23 7.19
N ALA A 37 4.23 -2.42 5.89
CA ALA A 37 3.76 -3.59 5.16
C ALA A 37 4.30 -4.91 5.75
N ASP A 38 3.53 -5.99 5.61
CA ASP A 38 3.91 -7.32 6.11
C ASP A 38 5.07 -7.96 5.32
N GLU A 39 5.25 -7.56 4.07
CA GLU A 39 6.29 -8.03 3.15
C GLU A 39 6.49 -7.03 2.00
N TYR A 40 7.60 -7.16 1.28
CA TYR A 40 7.86 -6.50 0.01
C TYR A 40 8.19 -7.56 -1.04
N THR A 41 7.60 -7.44 -2.23
CA THR A 41 7.81 -8.39 -3.33
C THR A 41 8.14 -7.65 -4.63
N PRO A 42 8.98 -8.19 -5.53
CA PRO A 42 9.30 -7.53 -6.79
C PRO A 42 8.04 -7.22 -7.60
N SER A 43 7.96 -5.97 -8.06
CA SER A 43 6.94 -5.54 -9.00
C SER A 43 7.17 -6.23 -10.35
N PRO A 44 6.11 -6.66 -11.05
CA PRO A 44 6.25 -7.14 -12.43
C PRO A 44 6.65 -6.03 -13.41
N PHE A 45 6.60 -4.76 -12.96
CA PHE A 45 6.98 -3.59 -13.75
C PHE A 45 8.25 -2.96 -13.15
N GLY A 46 9.36 -3.07 -13.88
CA GLY A 46 10.62 -2.40 -13.54
C GLY A 46 11.41 -3.07 -12.42
N ASN A 47 12.30 -2.31 -11.79
CA ASN A 47 13.19 -2.78 -10.71
C ASN A 47 12.70 -2.36 -9.31
N GLU A 48 11.39 -2.19 -9.16
CA GLU A 48 10.77 -1.75 -7.92
C GLU A 48 10.13 -2.93 -7.16
N SER A 49 9.75 -2.70 -5.92
CA SER A 49 8.98 -3.65 -5.10
C SER A 49 7.61 -3.08 -4.74
N ASN A 50 6.64 -3.96 -4.53
CA ASN A 50 5.32 -3.67 -3.99
C ASN A 50 5.24 -4.08 -2.51
N SER A 51 4.53 -3.29 -1.70
CA SER A 51 4.09 -3.70 -0.37
C SER A 51 3.12 -4.87 -0.47
N VAL A 52 3.16 -5.75 0.52
CA VAL A 52 2.27 -6.89 0.66
C VAL A 52 1.57 -6.80 2.01
N VAL A 53 0.25 -6.98 2.01
CA VAL A 53 -0.54 -7.25 3.22
C VAL A 53 -1.01 -8.71 3.20
N ARG A 54 -0.97 -9.36 4.35
CA ARG A 54 -1.48 -10.71 4.58
C ARG A 54 -2.75 -10.62 5.41
N THR A 55 -3.75 -11.35 4.97
CA THR A 55 -5.10 -11.41 5.57
C THR A 55 -5.37 -12.81 6.08
#